data_AF-A0AA88H0Q4-F1
#
_entry.id   AF-A0AA88H0Q4-F1
#
_cell.length_a   1.000
_cell.length_b   1.000
_cell.length_c   1.000
_cell.angle_alpha   90.00
_cell.angle_beta   90.00
_cell.angle_gamma   90.00
#
_symmetry.space_group_name_H-M   'P 1'
#
loop_
_entity.id
_entity.type
_entity.pdbx_description
1 polymer ?
#
loop_
_entity_poly.entity_id
_entity_poly.type
_entity_poly.pdbx_seq_one_letter_code
_entity_poly.pdbx_strand_id
1 'polypeptide(L)'
;MVNLSRACVHHLTSVTPAEILTPAGTIHALTMENVCLKMVSEGFGFEPTSGVISAMKDVYSRLDKNNNAHPMLVVTQIVSAFPRFVERGEGGRFAQQDANELFLELMTVLKQKLLPIKAENQISTYLFVIDHYFGGSLLCQLKNTECEEETVKTDTEGFLQLSCYVS
;
A
#
# COMPACT_ATOMS: atom_id res chain seq x y z
N MET A 1 42.43 -14.74 0.08
CA MET A 1 41.78 -13.44 0.28
C MET A 1 41.11 -13.07 -1.04
N VAL A 2 39.87 -13.53 -1.26
CA VAL A 2 39.15 -13.34 -2.53
C VAL A 2 38.17 -12.19 -2.33
N ASN A 3 38.34 -11.15 -3.14
CA ASN A 3 37.52 -9.94 -3.17
C ASN A 3 36.08 -10.29 -3.58
N LEU A 4 35.13 -10.15 -2.65
CA LEU A 4 33.70 -10.09 -2.96
C LEU A 4 33.39 -8.73 -3.60
N SER A 5 33.51 -8.61 -4.91
CA SER A 5 32.82 -7.57 -5.66
C SER A 5 31.49 -8.16 -6.14
N ARG A 6 30.44 -8.01 -5.32
CA ARG A 6 29.07 -8.41 -5.64
C ARG A 6 28.52 -7.52 -6.76
N ALA A 7 28.56 -8.00 -7.99
CA ALA A 7 27.68 -7.51 -9.04
C ALA A 7 26.34 -8.26 -8.94
N CYS A 8 25.38 -7.69 -8.21
CA CYS A 8 23.99 -8.18 -8.22
C CYS A 8 23.29 -7.55 -9.42
N VAL A 9 23.23 -8.28 -10.54
CA VAL A 9 22.47 -7.84 -11.72
C VAL A 9 21.05 -8.40 -11.59
N HIS A 10 20.13 -7.60 -11.07
CA HIS A 10 18.70 -7.92 -11.10
C HIS A 10 18.21 -7.79 -12.55
N HIS A 11 18.00 -8.91 -13.23
CA HIS A 11 17.34 -8.94 -14.53
C HIS A 11 15.81 -9.00 -14.30
N LEU A 12 15.15 -7.84 -14.37
CA LEU A 12 13.70 -7.73 -14.32
C LEU A 12 13.10 -8.25 -15.63
N THR A 13 12.77 -9.54 -15.70
CA THR A 13 12.03 -10.09 -16.85
C THR A 13 10.52 -9.94 -16.61
N SER A 14 9.91 -9.07 -17.41
CA SER A 14 8.48 -8.94 -17.72
C SER A 14 7.47 -9.08 -16.56
N VAL A 15 6.88 -7.95 -16.18
CA VAL A 15 5.61 -7.90 -15.45
C VAL A 15 4.53 -8.46 -16.37
N THR A 16 4.02 -9.66 -16.09
CA THR A 16 2.77 -10.11 -16.72
C THR A 16 1.61 -9.40 -15.99
N PRO A 17 0.80 -8.58 -16.67
CA PRO A 17 -0.43 -8.09 -16.09
C PRO A 17 -1.29 -9.31 -15.75
N ALA A 18 -1.83 -9.38 -14.54
CA ALA A 18 -2.94 -10.28 -14.29
C ALA A 18 -4.07 -9.86 -15.25
N GLU A 19 -4.36 -10.70 -16.25
CA GLU A 19 -5.47 -10.48 -17.17
C GLU A 19 -6.77 -10.40 -16.37
N ILE A 20 -7.31 -9.19 -16.25
CA ILE A 20 -8.69 -8.96 -15.83
C ILE A 20 -9.56 -9.27 -17.05
N LEU A 21 -9.77 -10.56 -17.32
CA LEU A 21 -10.74 -11.00 -18.33
C LEU A 21 -11.82 -11.83 -17.65
N THR A 22 -12.88 -11.16 -17.18
CA THR A 22 -14.15 -11.80 -16.84
C THR A 22 -15.12 -11.73 -18.03
N PRO A 23 -15.92 -12.77 -18.31
CA PRO A 23 -16.74 -12.89 -19.53
C PRO A 23 -18.08 -12.15 -19.43
N ALA A 24 -18.06 -10.92 -18.92
CA ALA A 24 -19.17 -9.99 -19.01
C ALA A 24 -18.61 -8.57 -18.88
N GLY A 25 -18.57 -7.84 -19.99
CA GLY A 25 -18.00 -6.49 -20.14
C GLY A 25 -18.71 -5.40 -19.35
N THR A 26 -18.97 -5.61 -18.07
CA THR A 26 -19.34 -4.57 -17.11
C THR A 26 -18.18 -4.41 -16.15
N ILE A 27 -17.25 -3.52 -16.50
CA ILE A 27 -16.38 -2.91 -15.50
C ILE A 27 -17.32 -2.11 -14.61
N HIS A 28 -17.83 -2.71 -13.55
CA HIS A 28 -18.20 -1.90 -12.40
C HIS A 28 -16.91 -1.24 -11.98
N ALA A 29 -16.73 0.02 -12.39
CA ALA A 29 -15.72 0.88 -11.83
C ALA A 29 -16.03 0.95 -10.33
N LEU A 30 -15.49 0.02 -9.56
CA LEU A 30 -15.27 0.20 -8.15
C LEU A 30 -14.14 1.23 -8.07
N THR A 31 -14.50 2.47 -8.38
CA THR A 31 -13.68 3.63 -8.08
C THR A 31 -13.31 3.55 -6.59
N MET A 32 -12.12 4.02 -6.23
CA MET A 32 -11.68 4.15 -4.82
C MET A 32 -12.75 4.81 -3.92
N GLU A 33 -13.65 5.59 -4.51
CA GLU A 33 -14.88 6.17 -3.93
C GLU A 33 -15.81 5.12 -3.27
N ASN A 34 -16.10 4.01 -3.95
CA ASN A 34 -16.94 2.93 -3.42
C ASN A 34 -16.24 2.11 -2.34
N VAL A 35 -14.90 2.07 -2.40
CA VAL A 35 -14.10 1.42 -1.37
C VAL A 35 -14.16 2.25 -0.10
N CYS A 36 -13.84 3.56 -0.17
CA CYS A 36 -13.85 4.53 0.94
C CYS A 36 -15.19 4.58 1.69
N LEU A 37 -16.32 4.53 0.99
CA LEU A 37 -17.65 4.59 1.60
C LEU A 37 -18.03 3.31 2.38
N LYS A 38 -17.50 2.15 1.98
CA LYS A 38 -17.72 0.85 2.66
C LYS A 38 -16.69 0.57 3.78
N MET A 39 -15.72 1.45 4.01
CA MET A 39 -14.51 1.18 4.83
C MET A 39 -14.70 1.06 6.35
N VAL A 40 -15.90 1.20 6.91
CA VAL A 40 -16.02 1.22 8.39
C VAL A 40 -17.12 0.27 8.84
N SER A 41 -16.70 -0.87 9.40
CA SER A 41 -17.50 -1.63 10.34
C SER A 41 -17.94 -0.70 11.47
N GLU A 42 -19.24 -0.65 11.78
CA GLU A 42 -19.88 0.24 12.79
C GLU A 42 -19.45 -0.04 14.25
N GLY A 43 -18.28 -0.61 14.49
CA GLY A 43 -17.77 -0.92 15.82
C GLY A 43 -16.25 -0.92 15.84
N PHE A 44 -15.64 0.26 15.89
CA PHE A 44 -14.23 0.40 16.23
C PHE A 44 -14.12 0.93 17.66
N GLY A 45 -13.40 0.18 18.50
CA GLY A 45 -12.94 0.67 19.80
C GLY A 45 -12.08 1.94 19.65
N PHE A 46 -11.87 2.64 20.76
CA PHE A 46 -11.09 3.87 20.83
C PHE A 46 -9.60 3.57 20.62
N GLU A 47 -9.20 3.30 19.37
CA GLU A 47 -7.83 3.07 18.96
C GLU A 47 -7.36 4.24 18.09
N PRO A 48 -6.18 4.83 18.32
CA PRO A 48 -5.69 5.98 17.55
C PRO A 48 -5.68 5.75 16.02
N THR A 49 -5.42 4.51 15.58
CA THR A 49 -5.39 4.12 14.15
C THR A 49 -6.77 4.17 13.50
N SER A 50 -7.86 3.88 14.22
CA SER A 50 -9.23 4.01 13.70
C SER A 50 -9.64 5.49 13.58
N GLY A 51 -9.11 6.33 14.48
CA GLY A 51 -9.24 7.79 14.40
C GLY A 51 -8.65 8.37 13.12
N VAL A 52 -7.49 7.87 12.68
CA VAL A 52 -6.86 8.28 11.40
C VAL A 52 -7.78 7.98 10.22
N ILE A 53 -8.33 6.76 10.14
CA ILE A 53 -9.22 6.35 9.04
C ILE A 53 -10.51 7.18 9.00
N SER A 54 -11.12 7.42 10.16
CA SER A 54 -12.33 8.25 10.27
C SER A 54 -12.06 9.70 9.81
N ALA A 55 -10.96 10.29 10.28
CA ALA A 55 -10.57 11.64 9.89
C ALA A 55 -10.28 11.76 8.38
N MET A 56 -9.67 10.73 7.78
CA MET A 56 -9.44 10.68 6.33
C MET A 56 -10.75 10.58 5.54
N LYS A 57 -11.69 9.73 5.99
CA LYS A 57 -13.02 9.63 5.38
C LYS A 57 -13.74 10.97 5.39
N ASP A 58 -13.65 11.72 6.48
CA ASP A 58 -14.25 13.05 6.60
C ASP A 58 -13.60 14.07 5.66
N VAL A 59 -12.27 14.04 5.51
CA VAL A 59 -11.55 14.92 4.57
C VAL A 59 -11.96 14.61 3.14
N TYR A 60 -11.96 13.35 2.71
CA TYR A 60 -12.40 12.97 1.36
C TYR A 60 -13.86 13.37 1.11
N SER A 61 -14.77 13.10 2.06
CA SER A 61 -16.19 13.48 1.95
C SER A 61 -16.41 15.00 1.82
N ARG A 62 -15.48 15.82 2.32
CA ARG A 62 -15.51 17.29 2.18
C ARG A 62 -14.93 17.74 0.85
N LEU A 63 -13.84 17.10 0.40
CA LEU A 63 -13.24 17.34 -0.92
C LEU A 63 -14.22 17.03 -2.05
N ASP A 64 -14.96 15.92 -1.95
CA ASP A 64 -15.99 15.54 -2.95
C ASP A 64 -17.11 16.57 -3.07
N LYS A 65 -17.39 17.28 -1.97
CA LYS A 65 -18.38 18.36 -1.94
C LYS A 65 -17.81 19.71 -2.40
N ASN A 66 -16.61 19.74 -2.97
CA ASN A 66 -15.85 20.94 -3.33
C ASN A 66 -15.73 21.95 -2.17
N ASN A 67 -15.73 21.47 -0.93
CA ASN A 67 -15.57 22.30 0.24
C ASN A 67 -14.09 22.36 0.63
N ASN A 68 -13.67 23.46 1.26
CA ASN A 68 -12.32 23.60 1.78
C ASN A 68 -12.11 22.56 2.90
N ALA A 69 -11.39 21.47 2.60
CA ALA A 69 -11.07 20.43 3.56
C ALA A 69 -9.68 20.68 4.16
N HIS A 70 -9.62 21.20 5.39
CA HIS A 70 -8.36 21.35 6.10
C HIS A 70 -8.01 20.03 6.83
N PRO A 71 -6.87 19.38 6.55
CA PRO A 71 -6.53 18.07 7.12
C PRO A 71 -6.00 18.15 8.56
N MET A 72 -6.44 19.12 9.37
CA MET A 72 -5.90 19.31 10.72
C MET A 72 -6.21 18.13 11.64
N LEU A 73 -7.41 17.58 11.50
CA LEU A 73 -7.84 16.43 12.28
C LEU A 73 -7.01 15.19 11.93
N VAL A 74 -6.76 14.96 10.63
CA VAL A 74 -5.92 13.85 10.15
C VAL A 74 -4.52 13.94 10.74
N VAL A 75 -3.88 15.11 10.69
CA VAL A 75 -2.55 15.32 11.27
C VAL A 75 -2.54 15.05 12.78
N THR A 76 -3.57 15.50 13.49
CA THR A 76 -3.68 15.28 14.95
C THR A 76 -3.79 13.80 15.29
N GLN A 77 -4.59 13.05 14.52
CA GLN A 77 -4.74 11.60 14.69
C GLN A 77 -3.46 10.85 14.32
N ILE A 78 -2.77 11.27 13.25
CA ILE A 78 -1.48 10.69 12.85
C ILE A 78 -0.44 10.84 13.96
N VAL A 79 -0.29 12.03 14.55
CA VAL A 79 0.67 12.25 15.64
C VAL A 79 0.30 11.45 16.89
N SER A 80 -1.00 11.26 17.15
CA SER A 80 -1.47 10.40 18.26
C SER A 80 -1.24 8.91 18.00
N ALA A 81 -1.36 8.45 16.76
CA ALA A 81 -1.20 7.05 16.38
C ALA A 81 0.27 6.66 16.18
N PHE A 82 1.09 7.60 15.71
CA PHE A 82 2.48 7.39 15.35
C PHE A 82 3.35 8.51 15.96
N PRO A 83 3.75 8.38 17.23
CA PRO A 83 4.47 9.43 17.95
C PRO A 83 5.79 9.86 17.30
N ARG A 84 6.38 9.02 16.44
CA ARG A 84 7.61 9.35 15.70
C ARG A 84 7.45 10.57 14.79
N PHE A 85 6.25 10.86 14.30
CA PHE A 85 5.95 12.05 13.50
C PHE A 85 5.78 13.34 14.32
N VAL A 86 6.04 13.31 15.64
CA VAL A 86 5.95 14.49 16.53
C VAL A 86 7.22 15.34 16.57
N GLU A 87 8.24 14.97 15.78
CA GLU A 87 9.53 15.66 15.77
C GLU A 87 9.36 17.18 15.58
N ARG A 88 10.13 17.94 16.36
CA ARG A 88 10.09 19.40 16.34
C ARG A 88 11.34 19.95 15.65
N GLY A 89 11.11 20.79 14.65
CA GLY A 89 12.17 21.56 14.01
C GLY A 89 12.54 22.81 14.80
N GLU A 90 13.42 23.62 14.21
CA GLU A 90 13.82 24.90 14.78
C GLU A 90 12.61 25.82 15.01
N GLY A 91 12.54 26.45 16.19
CA GLY A 91 11.39 27.27 16.60
C GLY A 91 10.16 26.50 17.11
N GLY A 92 10.29 25.20 17.40
CA GLY A 92 9.24 24.42 18.11
C GLY A 92 8.06 23.98 17.24
N ARG A 93 8.13 24.19 15.92
CA ARG A 93 7.11 23.73 14.95
C ARG A 93 7.32 22.26 14.62
N PHE A 94 6.28 21.57 14.16
CA PHE A 94 6.44 20.21 13.63
C PHE A 94 7.42 20.23 12.46
N ALA A 95 8.38 19.30 12.49
CA ALA A 95 9.31 19.10 11.40
C ALA A 95 8.58 18.49 10.19
N GLN A 96 9.14 18.68 9.00
CA GLN A 96 8.73 17.89 7.84
C GLN A 96 9.15 16.44 8.05
N GLN A 97 8.34 15.50 7.59
CA GLN A 97 8.56 14.07 7.76
C GLN A 97 8.60 13.40 6.39
N ASP A 98 9.21 12.22 6.32
CA ASP A 98 9.29 11.44 5.08
C ASP A 98 7.88 10.99 4.66
N ALA A 99 7.48 11.39 3.45
CA ALA A 99 6.17 11.05 2.89
C ALA A 99 6.03 9.55 2.60
N ASN A 100 7.12 8.88 2.21
CA ASN A 100 7.11 7.44 1.96
C ASN A 100 6.92 6.67 3.27
N GLU A 101 7.55 7.14 4.35
CA GLU A 101 7.36 6.56 5.68
C GLU A 101 5.90 6.67 6.13
N LEU A 102 5.29 7.86 5.99
CA LEU A 102 3.87 8.05 6.31
C LEU A 102 2.96 7.17 5.43
N PHE A 103 3.26 7.07 4.14
CA PHE A 103 2.49 6.25 3.21
C PHE A 103 2.49 4.77 3.61
N LEU A 104 3.66 4.22 3.96
CA LEU A 104 3.80 2.82 4.37
C LEU A 104 3.04 2.52 5.67
N GLU A 105 3.10 3.42 6.66
CA GLU A 105 2.30 3.30 7.88
C GLU A 105 0.81 3.33 7.59
N LEU A 106 0.38 4.25 6.72
CA LEU A 106 -1.01 4.36 6.32
C LEU A 106 -1.50 3.11 5.57
N MET A 107 -0.70 2.56 4.66
CA MET A 107 -1.03 1.31 3.96
C MET A 107 -1.18 0.14 4.93
N THR A 108 -0.35 0.09 5.98
CA THR A 108 -0.44 -0.92 7.04
C THR A 108 -1.75 -0.80 7.83
N VAL A 109 -2.12 0.42 8.23
CA VAL A 109 -3.40 0.67 8.93
C VAL A 109 -4.58 0.33 8.04
N LEU A 110 -4.56 0.77 6.78
CA LEU A 110 -5.63 0.45 5.83
C LEU A 110 -5.76 -1.06 5.64
N LYS A 111 -4.66 -1.78 5.45
CA LYS A 111 -4.71 -3.24 5.30
C LYS A 111 -5.38 -3.93 6.49
N GLN A 112 -5.13 -3.46 7.71
CA GLN A 112 -5.73 -4.03 8.93
C GLN A 112 -7.19 -3.64 9.14
N LYS A 113 -7.56 -2.40 8.77
CA LYS A 113 -8.87 -1.83 9.11
C LYS A 113 -9.92 -2.05 8.02
N LEU A 114 -9.49 -2.32 6.79
CA LEU A 114 -10.39 -2.52 5.65
C LEU A 114 -10.87 -3.96 5.55
N LEU A 115 -12.19 -4.10 5.48
CA LEU A 115 -12.85 -5.40 5.34
C LEU A 115 -12.59 -6.03 3.98
N PRO A 116 -12.44 -7.36 3.88
CA PRO A 116 -12.33 -8.07 2.61
C PRO A 116 -13.44 -7.69 1.64
N ILE A 117 -13.12 -7.60 0.34
CA ILE A 117 -14.13 -7.40 -0.70
C ILE A 117 -14.94 -8.70 -0.81
N LYS A 118 -16.18 -8.70 -0.31
CA LYS A 118 -17.12 -9.80 -0.59
C LYS A 118 -17.60 -9.65 -2.03
N ALA A 119 -17.02 -10.40 -2.97
CA ALA A 119 -17.61 -10.56 -4.29
C ALA A 119 -18.86 -11.45 -4.16
N GLU A 120 -20.03 -10.93 -4.53
CA GLU A 120 -21.24 -11.74 -4.65
C GLU A 120 -20.95 -12.88 -5.64
N ASN A 121 -20.95 -14.13 -5.15
CA ASN A 121 -20.70 -15.38 -5.87
C ASN A 121 -19.26 -15.80 -6.21
N GLN A 122 -18.22 -15.15 -5.72
CA GLN A 122 -16.86 -15.71 -5.81
C GLN A 122 -16.13 -15.57 -4.48
N ILE A 123 -15.55 -16.68 -4.02
CA ILE A 123 -14.61 -16.68 -2.90
C ILE A 123 -13.41 -15.85 -3.37
N SER A 124 -13.37 -14.58 -2.99
CA SER A 124 -12.26 -13.70 -3.31
C SER A 124 -11.01 -14.29 -2.67
N THR A 125 -10.03 -14.70 -3.49
CA THR A 125 -8.72 -15.22 -3.02
C THR A 125 -7.94 -14.20 -2.19
N TYR A 126 -8.33 -12.93 -2.28
CA TYR A 126 -7.73 -11.82 -1.55
C TYR A 126 -8.51 -11.55 -0.25
N LEU A 127 -7.83 -11.75 0.88
CA LEU A 127 -8.38 -11.51 2.22
C LEU A 127 -8.52 -10.01 2.55
N PHE A 128 -7.79 -9.14 1.86
CA PHE A 128 -7.76 -7.70 2.16
C PHE A 128 -7.88 -6.86 0.88
N VAL A 129 -8.60 -5.73 0.99
CA VAL A 129 -8.79 -4.76 -0.10
C VAL A 129 -7.46 -4.24 -0.63
N ILE A 130 -6.55 -3.91 0.28
CA ILE A 130 -5.25 -3.34 -0.08
C ILE A 130 -4.42 -4.35 -0.88
N ASP A 131 -4.42 -5.62 -0.50
CA ASP A 131 -3.72 -6.65 -1.26
C ASP A 131 -4.34 -6.89 -2.64
N HIS A 132 -5.66 -6.69 -2.78
CA HIS A 132 -6.34 -6.84 -4.07
C HIS A 132 -5.98 -5.71 -5.05
N TYR A 133 -5.90 -4.46 -4.58
CA TYR A 133 -5.69 -3.30 -5.45
C TYR A 133 -4.23 -2.87 -5.59
N PHE A 134 -3.41 -3.05 -4.55
CA PHE A 134 -2.01 -2.62 -4.50
C PHE A 134 -1.04 -3.80 -4.52
N GLY A 135 -1.53 -5.02 -4.27
CA GLY A 135 -0.70 -6.22 -4.28
C GLY A 135 -0.30 -6.65 -5.69
N GLY A 136 0.98 -6.98 -5.84
CA GLY A 136 1.52 -7.67 -7.00
C GLY A 136 2.45 -8.80 -6.59
N SER A 137 2.84 -9.64 -7.56
CA SER A 137 3.86 -10.67 -7.39
C SER A 137 4.95 -10.53 -8.45
N LEU A 138 6.19 -10.81 -8.05
CA LEU A 138 7.37 -10.86 -8.90
C LEU A 138 7.86 -12.30 -8.98
N LEU A 139 8.03 -12.79 -10.20
CA LEU A 139 8.75 -14.03 -10.43
C LEU A 139 10.24 -13.72 -10.50
N CYS A 140 10.98 -14.12 -9.47
CA CYS A 140 12.41 -13.89 -9.35
C CYS A 140 13.19 -15.12 -9.85
N GLN A 141 14.16 -14.90 -10.74
CA GLN A 141 15.08 -15.94 -11.19
C GLN A 141 16.51 -15.55 -10.84
N LEU A 142 17.18 -16.41 -10.09
CA LEU A 142 18.60 -16.28 -9.75
C LEU A 142 19.41 -17.30 -10.55
N LYS A 143 20.23 -16.79 -11.45
CA LYS A 143 21.14 -17.57 -12.30
C LYS A 143 22.58 -17.13 -12.05
N ASN A 144 23.50 -18.09 -11.92
CA ASN A 144 24.93 -17.83 -11.91
C ASN A 144 25.42 -17.54 -13.34
N THR A 145 26.17 -16.46 -13.52
CA THR A 145 26.72 -16.08 -14.83
C THR A 145 28.10 -16.69 -15.10
N GLU A 146 28.76 -17.24 -14.09
CA GLU A 146 30.12 -17.80 -14.17
C GLU A 146 30.12 -19.33 -14.27
N CYS A 147 29.01 -19.99 -13.97
CA CYS A 147 28.86 -21.45 -14.03
C CYS A 147 27.53 -21.84 -14.68
N GLU A 148 27.60 -22.37 -15.91
CA GLU A 148 26.40 -22.79 -16.67
C GLU A 148 25.76 -24.08 -16.14
N GLU A 149 26.50 -24.88 -15.37
CA GLU A 149 26.03 -26.15 -14.84
C GLU A 149 25.18 -25.98 -13.55
N GLU A 150 25.19 -24.80 -12.93
CA GLU A 150 24.36 -24.48 -11.78
C GLU A 150 22.90 -24.24 -12.18
N THR A 151 21.96 -24.88 -11.45
CA THR A 151 20.53 -24.77 -11.72
C THR A 151 19.98 -23.40 -11.34
N VAL A 152 19.12 -22.83 -12.21
CA VAL A 152 18.43 -21.57 -11.96
C VAL A 152 17.44 -21.73 -10.80
N LYS A 153 17.58 -20.89 -9.77
CA LYS A 153 16.63 -20.83 -8.67
C LYS A 153 15.50 -19.88 -9.04
N THR A 154 14.27 -20.35 -8.91
CA THR A 154 13.06 -19.54 -9.17
C THR A 154 12.30 -19.36 -7.87
N ASP A 155 11.88 -18.13 -7.58
CA ASP A 155 11.07 -17.77 -6.41
C ASP A 155 9.96 -16.80 -6.82
N THR A 156 8.91 -16.68 -6.01
CA THR A 156 7.84 -15.70 -6.21
C THR A 156 7.67 -14.82 -4.99
N GLU A 157 7.88 -13.52 -5.17
CA GLU A 157 7.85 -12.53 -4.10
C GLU A 157 6.63 -11.60 -4.24
N GLY A 158 5.88 -11.40 -3.15
CA GLY A 158 4.76 -10.46 -3.12
C GLY A 158 5.21 -9.04 -2.76
N PHE A 159 4.59 -8.02 -3.35
CA PHE A 159 4.87 -6.61 -3.04
C PHE A 159 3.60 -5.76 -2.98
N LEU A 160 3.67 -4.63 -2.26
CA LEU A 160 2.64 -3.58 -2.24
C LEU A 160 3.11 -2.25 -2.85
N GLN A 161 4.43 -2.11 -3.04
CA GLN A 161 5.06 -0.92 -3.59
C GLN A 161 6.23 -1.34 -4.47
N LEU A 162 6.38 -0.69 -5.63
CA LEU A 162 7.54 -0.83 -6.49
C LEU A 162 8.56 0.29 -6.20
N SER A 163 9.80 -0.09 -6.00
CA SER A 163 10.91 0.86 -5.88
C SER A 163 11.34 1.34 -7.27
N CYS A 164 11.20 2.64 -7.53
CA CYS A 164 11.73 3.27 -8.74
C CYS A 164 13.10 3.87 -8.43
N TYR A 165 14.15 3.33 -9.04
CA TYR A 165 15.50 3.86 -8.95
C TYR A 165 15.72 4.83 -10.12
N VAL A 166 15.64 6.13 -9.82
CA VAL A 166 15.88 7.19 -10.81
C VAL A 166 17.39 7.33 -10.99
N SER A 167 17.87 6.98 -12.18
CA SER A 167 19.28 7.07 -12.59
C SER A 167 19.74 8.49 -12.84
#